data_AF-A0A815VB98-F1
#
_entry.id   AF-A0A815VB98-F1
#
_cell.length_a   1.000
_cell.length_b   1.000
_cell.length_c   1.000
_cell.angle_alpha   90.00
_cell.angle_beta   90.00
_cell.angle_gamma   90.00
#
_symmetry.space_group_name_H-M   'P 1'
#
loop_
_entity.id
_entity.type
_entity.pdbx_description
1 polymer ?
#
loop_
_entity_poly.entity_id
_entity_poly.type
_entity_poly.pdbx_seq_one_letter_code
_entity_poly.pdbx_strand_id
1 'polypeptide(L)'
;MQSRLSKQGNSTYSYSSQPKAAQRQRFKFRPTVVPPTNESISVGNLMYDRRIVRGNTYAMHSLPTQTPLNLITIQRQQEARQRVAARRKARQFFRTVTPEPVQDRKHINVQTELYLEELTDRVEEADVFIQTDRFLDRPPTPLYIPQATGRDTATQIETGDLFNFNVEVRPIVEVLAGRTVEQALVEVSQEEEMRRMRDQQRDYEESRNAELVELQRSEEQEKRLRTEKDRRMQQEEEVHRAEREAQEKIAARAFSRAYLQDLVPSVFNNLRENGYFYDPVERETEASFIPWLMDQTMSQVNQLNISRTLLDSTIRDVVNQRVDQYQRLNDSLRQSNHSGSRRSSRHGSEKSLQRQKSTSSDHRAPKE
;
A
#
# COMPACT_ATOMS: atom_id res chain seq x y z
N MET A 1 12.78 11.23 -20.75
CA MET A 1 13.45 9.93 -20.54
C MET A 1 12.78 9.24 -19.35
N GLN A 2 12.37 7.98 -19.56
CA GLN A 2 12.17 6.84 -18.64
C GLN A 2 12.19 7.12 -17.12
N SER A 3 11.45 6.47 -16.22
CA SER A 3 10.38 5.47 -16.19
C SER A 3 10.20 5.18 -14.69
N ARG A 4 8.99 4.81 -14.21
CA ARG A 4 8.83 3.76 -13.19
C ARG A 4 7.35 3.44 -12.97
N LEU A 5 7.07 2.17 -13.20
CA LEU A 5 5.81 1.46 -13.03
C LEU A 5 5.42 1.38 -11.54
N SER A 6 4.12 1.46 -11.24
CA SER A 6 3.53 0.88 -10.04
C SER A 6 2.30 0.02 -10.38
N LYS A 7 2.53 -1.29 -10.29
CA LYS A 7 1.65 -2.39 -9.86
C LYS A 7 0.15 -2.30 -10.20
N GLN A 8 -0.24 -3.09 -11.19
CA GLN A 8 -1.57 -3.71 -11.27
C GLN A 8 -1.78 -4.59 -10.02
N GLY A 9 -2.68 -4.16 -9.13
CA GLY A 9 -3.27 -5.04 -8.13
C GLY A 9 -4.44 -5.79 -8.74
N ASN A 10 -4.48 -7.12 -8.55
CA ASN A 10 -5.65 -7.95 -8.82
C ASN A 10 -6.90 -7.33 -8.17
N SER A 11 -7.78 -6.74 -8.98
CA SER A 11 -9.12 -6.38 -8.55
C SER A 11 -9.97 -7.65 -8.51
N THR A 12 -10.14 -8.21 -7.32
CA THR A 12 -11.18 -9.21 -7.07
C THR A 12 -12.53 -8.56 -7.40
N TYR A 13 -13.17 -9.03 -8.48
CA TYR A 13 -14.47 -8.55 -8.93
C TYR A 13 -15.54 -8.82 -7.85
N SER A 14 -15.89 -7.79 -7.08
CA SER A 14 -16.97 -7.84 -6.10
C SER A 14 -18.25 -7.28 -6.74
N TYR A 15 -19.18 -8.18 -7.05
CA TYR A 15 -20.53 -7.84 -7.50
C TYR A 15 -21.44 -7.72 -6.29
N SER A 16 -21.81 -6.49 -5.91
CA SER A 16 -22.89 -6.23 -4.96
C SER A 16 -24.02 -5.49 -5.68
N SER A 17 -25.22 -6.05 -5.63
CA SER A 17 -26.44 -5.39 -6.12
C SER A 17 -27.40 -5.26 -4.94
N GLN A 18 -27.93 -4.05 -4.74
CA GLN A 18 -28.97 -3.84 -3.74
C GLN A 18 -30.25 -4.58 -4.17
N PRO A 19 -30.97 -5.24 -3.25
CA PRO A 19 -32.18 -5.97 -3.58
C PRO A 19 -33.26 -5.00 -4.07
N LYS A 20 -33.53 -5.02 -5.38
CA LYS A 20 -34.61 -4.24 -5.98
C LYS A 20 -35.91 -5.04 -5.85
N ALA A 21 -36.85 -4.55 -5.04
CA ALA A 21 -38.15 -5.19 -4.87
C ALA A 21 -38.87 -5.31 -6.23
N ALA A 22 -39.27 -6.52 -6.58
CA ALA A 22 -40.10 -6.77 -7.75
C ALA A 22 -41.45 -6.06 -7.56
N GLN A 23 -41.72 -5.04 -8.38
CA GLN A 23 -43.05 -4.44 -8.46
C GLN A 23 -44.03 -5.51 -8.97
N ARG A 24 -44.66 -6.23 -8.03
CA ARG A 24 -45.84 -7.04 -8.32
C ARG A 24 -46.93 -6.08 -8.76
N GLN A 25 -47.21 -6.05 -10.07
CA GLN A 25 -48.46 -5.50 -10.57
C GLN A 25 -49.61 -6.34 -10.00
N ARG A 26 -50.18 -5.88 -8.90
CA ARG A 26 -51.44 -6.41 -8.36
C ARG A 26 -52.53 -6.06 -9.36
N PHE A 27 -52.99 -7.05 -10.12
CA PHE A 27 -54.29 -6.94 -10.78
C PHE A 27 -55.34 -6.78 -9.69
N LYS A 28 -56.12 -5.69 -9.77
CA LYS A 28 -57.18 -5.35 -8.84
C LYS A 28 -58.21 -6.49 -8.82
N PHE A 29 -58.46 -7.02 -7.63
CA PHE A 29 -59.60 -7.89 -7.34
C PHE A 29 -60.89 -7.18 -7.76
N ARG A 30 -61.74 -7.88 -8.50
CA ARG A 30 -63.12 -7.47 -8.82
C ARG A 30 -64.00 -7.88 -7.62
N PRO A 31 -64.80 -7.00 -7.01
CA PRO A 31 -65.76 -7.43 -6.02
C PRO A 31 -66.92 -8.13 -6.72
N THR A 32 -67.16 -9.39 -6.39
CA THR A 32 -68.34 -10.15 -6.80
C THR A 32 -69.42 -9.98 -5.73
N VAL A 33 -70.55 -9.36 -6.10
CA VAL A 33 -71.80 -9.41 -5.34
C VAL A 33 -72.88 -9.92 -6.28
N VAL A 34 -73.11 -11.23 -6.32
CA VAL A 34 -74.43 -11.89 -6.53
C VAL A 34 -74.32 -13.36 -6.03
N PRO A 35 -75.29 -13.91 -5.28
CA PRO A 35 -75.27 -15.29 -4.79
C PRO A 35 -76.07 -16.23 -5.75
N PRO A 36 -76.23 -17.54 -5.47
CA PRO A 36 -75.63 -18.60 -6.28
C PRO A 36 -76.66 -19.41 -7.09
N THR A 37 -76.33 -19.82 -8.30
CA THR A 37 -76.99 -20.98 -8.93
C THR A 37 -76.05 -21.68 -9.91
N ASN A 38 -76.03 -23.00 -9.75
CA ASN A 38 -75.49 -24.04 -10.63
C ASN A 38 -73.97 -24.21 -10.65
N GLU A 39 -73.55 -25.21 -9.86
CA GLU A 39 -72.29 -25.92 -10.00
C GLU A 39 -72.13 -26.44 -11.43
N SER A 40 -71.29 -25.74 -12.20
CA SER A 40 -70.46 -26.39 -13.20
C SER A 40 -69.03 -26.03 -12.82
N ILE A 41 -68.29 -27.03 -12.34
CA ILE A 41 -66.85 -26.91 -12.13
C ILE A 41 -66.28 -26.64 -13.52
N SER A 42 -66.01 -25.36 -13.82
CA SER A 42 -65.35 -24.96 -15.06
C SER A 42 -63.91 -25.46 -14.96
N VAL A 43 -63.71 -26.69 -15.45
CA VAL A 43 -62.40 -27.33 -15.51
C VAL A 43 -61.55 -26.50 -16.46
N GLY A 44 -60.71 -25.63 -15.89
CA GLY A 44 -59.81 -24.78 -16.64
C GLY A 44 -58.91 -25.65 -17.51
N ASN A 45 -59.03 -25.50 -18.83
CA ASN A 45 -58.30 -26.33 -19.77
C ASN A 45 -56.79 -26.06 -19.62
N LEU A 46 -56.07 -26.99 -18.99
CA LEU A 46 -54.63 -26.93 -18.67
C LEU A 46 -53.75 -26.72 -19.93
N MET A 47 -54.33 -26.95 -21.12
CA MET A 47 -53.78 -26.63 -22.44
C MET A 47 -53.61 -25.13 -22.73
N TYR A 48 -54.17 -24.23 -21.93
CA TYR A 48 -54.01 -22.78 -22.11
C TYR A 48 -53.45 -22.06 -20.88
N ASP A 49 -53.19 -22.77 -19.79
CA ASP A 49 -52.55 -22.18 -18.61
C ASP A 49 -51.08 -21.84 -18.92
N ARG A 50 -50.72 -20.56 -18.75
CA ARG A 50 -49.38 -20.03 -18.97
C ARG A 50 -48.37 -20.48 -17.90
N ARG A 51 -48.84 -20.98 -16.77
CA ARG A 51 -47.99 -21.48 -15.68
C ARG A 51 -47.45 -22.88 -15.97
N ILE A 52 -48.09 -23.61 -16.88
CA ILE A 52 -47.73 -24.98 -17.22
C ILE A 52 -46.79 -24.92 -18.43
N VAL A 53 -45.49 -25.12 -18.16
CA VAL A 53 -44.46 -25.19 -19.20
C VAL A 53 -44.58 -26.54 -19.90
N ARG A 54 -45.00 -26.52 -21.17
CA ARG A 54 -45.17 -27.72 -22.00
C ARG A 54 -43.94 -27.87 -22.88
N GLY A 55 -43.11 -28.87 -22.61
CA GLY A 55 -41.89 -29.15 -23.37
C GLY A 55 -41.12 -30.32 -22.78
N ASN A 56 -40.31 -30.97 -23.61
CA ASN A 56 -39.47 -32.11 -23.23
C ASN A 56 -38.29 -31.63 -22.35
N THR A 57 -38.14 -32.18 -21.14
CA THR A 57 -37.14 -31.74 -20.14
C THR A 57 -35.71 -32.18 -20.43
N TYR A 58 -35.49 -33.00 -21.46
CA TYR A 58 -34.16 -33.53 -21.82
C TYR A 58 -33.36 -32.67 -22.80
N ALA A 59 -33.90 -31.54 -23.27
CA ALA A 59 -33.19 -30.61 -24.17
C ALA A 59 -32.71 -29.31 -23.49
N MET A 60 -32.57 -29.29 -22.15
CA MET A 60 -31.81 -28.24 -21.47
C MET A 60 -30.31 -28.52 -21.62
N HIS A 61 -29.83 -28.39 -22.86
CA HIS A 61 -28.43 -28.41 -23.20
C HIS A 61 -27.82 -27.04 -22.88
N SER A 62 -26.85 -27.06 -21.97
CA SER A 62 -25.78 -26.09 -21.72
C SER A 62 -26.11 -24.58 -21.71
N LEU A 63 -25.79 -23.94 -20.58
CA LEU A 63 -25.47 -22.52 -20.48
C LEU A 63 -24.69 -22.04 -21.72
N PRO A 64 -25.15 -21.00 -22.44
CA PRO A 64 -24.32 -20.39 -23.47
C PRO A 64 -23.24 -19.57 -22.78
N THR A 65 -22.02 -20.11 -22.81
CA THR A 65 -20.79 -19.30 -22.78
C THR A 65 -20.95 -18.13 -23.74
N GLN A 66 -20.55 -16.95 -23.27
CA GLN A 66 -20.69 -15.67 -23.95
C GLN A 66 -20.38 -15.73 -25.45
N THR A 67 -21.43 -15.79 -26.27
CA THR A 67 -21.35 -15.53 -27.71
C THR A 67 -21.81 -14.09 -27.95
N PRO A 68 -21.07 -13.28 -28.74
CA PRO A 68 -21.46 -11.92 -29.04
C PRO A 68 -22.85 -11.90 -29.68
N LEU A 69 -23.68 -10.98 -29.19
CA LEU A 69 -25.06 -10.75 -29.61
C LEU A 69 -25.16 -10.71 -31.14
N ASN A 70 -25.73 -11.75 -31.74
CA ASN A 70 -26.03 -11.77 -33.17
C ASN A 70 -27.06 -10.68 -33.47
N LEU A 71 -26.65 -9.62 -34.19
CA LEU A 71 -27.47 -8.50 -34.65
C LEU A 71 -28.81 -8.94 -35.26
N ILE A 72 -28.81 -10.11 -35.93
CA ILE A 72 -29.95 -10.76 -36.58
C ILE A 72 -31.07 -11.14 -35.58
N THR A 73 -30.72 -11.56 -34.37
CA THR A 73 -31.71 -11.97 -33.35
C THR A 73 -32.41 -10.77 -32.71
N ILE A 74 -31.67 -9.68 -32.50
CA ILE A 74 -32.21 -8.40 -32.00
C ILE A 74 -33.09 -7.75 -33.07
N GLN A 75 -32.65 -7.78 -34.34
CA GLN A 75 -33.42 -7.25 -35.48
C GLN A 75 -34.76 -7.99 -35.65
N ARG A 76 -34.76 -9.32 -35.55
CA ARG A 76 -36.00 -10.13 -35.65
C ARG A 76 -37.00 -9.84 -34.52
N GLN A 77 -36.52 -9.59 -33.30
CA GLN A 77 -37.39 -9.17 -32.19
C GLN A 77 -37.93 -7.75 -32.37
N GLN A 78 -37.12 -6.82 -32.88
CA GLN A 78 -37.56 -5.46 -33.17
C GLN A 78 -38.60 -5.44 -34.31
N GLU A 79 -38.39 -6.21 -35.37
CA GLU A 79 -39.34 -6.33 -36.49
C GLU A 79 -40.69 -6.94 -36.05
N ALA A 80 -40.66 -7.97 -35.20
CA ALA A 80 -41.89 -8.54 -34.62
C ALA A 80 -42.65 -7.52 -33.76
N ARG A 81 -41.93 -6.70 -32.96
CA ARG A 81 -42.54 -5.62 -32.18
C ARG A 81 -43.10 -4.51 -33.07
N GLN A 82 -42.40 -4.12 -34.14
CA GLN A 82 -42.89 -3.13 -35.10
C GLN A 82 -44.13 -3.61 -35.85
N ARG A 83 -44.19 -4.89 -36.25
CA ARG A 83 -45.36 -5.46 -36.95
C ARG A 83 -46.61 -5.48 -36.06
N VAL A 84 -46.46 -5.77 -34.76
CA VAL A 84 -47.57 -5.71 -33.79
C VAL A 84 -48.02 -4.27 -33.56
N ALA A 85 -47.09 -3.32 -33.44
CA ALA A 85 -47.41 -1.90 -33.29
C ALA A 85 -48.10 -1.32 -34.53
N ALA A 86 -47.65 -1.68 -35.73
CA ALA A 86 -48.25 -1.30 -37.00
C ALA A 86 -49.69 -1.86 -37.14
N ARG A 87 -49.91 -3.12 -36.74
CA ARG A 87 -51.25 -3.73 -36.73
C ARG A 87 -52.20 -3.04 -35.74
N ARG A 88 -51.67 -2.54 -34.61
CA ARG A 88 -52.45 -1.75 -33.64
C ARG A 88 -52.80 -0.36 -34.17
N LYS A 89 -51.87 0.33 -34.85
CA LYS A 89 -52.13 1.62 -35.52
C LYS A 89 -53.10 1.47 -36.70
N ALA A 90 -52.93 0.47 -37.55
CA ALA A 90 -53.84 0.20 -38.66
C ALA A 90 -55.28 -0.05 -38.17
N ARG A 91 -55.45 -0.78 -37.06
CA ARG A 91 -56.77 -0.96 -36.42
C ARG A 91 -57.39 0.35 -35.90
N GLN A 92 -56.61 1.38 -35.62
CA GLN A 92 -57.14 2.71 -35.25
C GLN A 92 -57.56 3.52 -36.48
N PHE A 93 -56.86 3.39 -37.61
CA PHE A 93 -57.23 4.06 -38.87
C PHE A 93 -58.42 3.41 -39.58
N PHE A 94 -58.65 2.10 -39.40
CA PHE A 94 -59.83 1.39 -39.91
C PHE A 94 -61.05 1.42 -38.97
N ARG A 95 -61.02 2.20 -37.88
CA ARG A 95 -62.24 2.49 -37.11
C ARG A 95 -63.05 3.51 -37.91
N THR A 96 -64.07 3.01 -38.61
CA THR A 96 -65.12 3.84 -39.20
C THR A 96 -65.74 4.74 -38.13
N VAL A 97 -66.04 6.00 -38.49
CA VAL A 97 -66.54 7.08 -37.61
C VAL A 97 -67.92 6.81 -37.01
N THR A 98 -68.52 5.66 -37.28
CA THR A 98 -69.79 5.24 -36.68
C THR A 98 -69.56 4.78 -35.23
N PRO A 99 -70.22 5.38 -34.22
CA PRO A 99 -70.09 4.96 -32.83
C PRO A 99 -70.52 3.49 -32.64
N GLU A 100 -69.97 2.82 -31.63
CA GLU A 100 -70.29 1.42 -31.35
C GLU A 100 -71.78 1.25 -30.96
N PRO A 101 -72.46 0.16 -31.34
CA PRO A 101 -73.85 -0.07 -31.00
C PRO A 101 -74.06 -0.13 -29.48
N VAL A 102 -75.15 0.46 -29.00
CA VAL A 102 -75.60 0.33 -27.60
C VAL A 102 -75.83 -1.15 -27.27
N GLN A 103 -75.49 -1.56 -26.04
CA GLN A 103 -75.64 -2.95 -25.59
C GLN A 103 -77.04 -3.50 -25.93
N ASP A 104 -77.06 -4.70 -26.51
CA ASP A 104 -78.22 -5.43 -27.03
C ASP A 104 -78.93 -4.88 -28.29
N ARG A 105 -78.29 -3.98 -29.05
CA ARG A 105 -78.79 -3.55 -30.39
C ARG A 105 -77.75 -3.79 -31.50
N LYS A 106 -78.23 -4.14 -32.69
CA LYS A 106 -77.41 -4.32 -33.90
C LYS A 106 -77.74 -3.20 -34.90
N HIS A 107 -76.72 -2.61 -35.53
CA HIS A 107 -76.92 -1.66 -36.63
C HIS A 107 -77.39 -2.39 -37.89
N ILE A 108 -78.39 -1.83 -38.57
CA ILE A 108 -78.93 -2.30 -39.85
C ILE A 108 -78.64 -1.20 -40.89
N ASN A 109 -78.20 -1.58 -42.08
CA ASN A 109 -78.00 -0.63 -43.18
C ASN A 109 -79.35 -0.27 -43.80
N VAL A 110 -79.67 1.03 -43.81
CA VAL A 110 -80.86 1.58 -44.46
C VAL A 110 -80.46 2.13 -45.83
N GLN A 111 -81.30 1.94 -46.83
CA GLN A 111 -81.06 2.39 -48.21
C GLN A 111 -81.24 3.92 -48.27
N THR A 112 -80.14 4.66 -48.25
CA THR A 112 -80.11 6.14 -48.27
C THR A 112 -79.82 6.70 -49.67
N GLU A 113 -80.06 5.92 -50.71
CA GLU A 113 -79.88 6.37 -52.09
C GLU A 113 -81.10 7.18 -52.53
N LEU A 114 -80.86 8.31 -53.21
CA LEU A 114 -81.91 9.25 -53.62
C LEU A 114 -82.81 8.61 -54.69
N TYR A 115 -84.04 8.25 -54.33
CA TYR A 115 -85.06 7.75 -55.26
C TYR A 115 -86.14 8.83 -55.41
N LEU A 116 -86.03 9.67 -56.45
CA LEU A 116 -87.04 10.69 -56.79
C LEU A 116 -87.48 10.48 -58.25
N GLU A 117 -88.79 10.37 -58.46
CA GLU A 117 -89.44 10.48 -59.78
C GLU A 117 -89.96 11.91 -59.95
N GLU A 118 -89.61 12.58 -61.05
CA GLU A 118 -90.13 13.91 -61.38
C GLU A 118 -91.50 13.80 -62.08
N LEU A 119 -92.54 14.44 -61.53
CA LEU A 119 -93.80 14.65 -62.24
C LEU A 119 -93.79 16.00 -62.96
N THR A 120 -93.92 15.98 -64.28
CA THR A 120 -93.97 17.16 -65.14
C THR A 120 -95.41 17.48 -65.54
N ASP A 121 -96.09 18.38 -64.81
CA ASP A 121 -97.30 19.01 -65.34
C ASP A 121 -97.39 20.50 -64.93
N ARG A 122 -97.80 21.36 -65.86
CA ARG A 122 -97.83 22.83 -65.67
C ARG A 122 -99.25 23.30 -65.38
N VAL A 123 -99.41 24.19 -64.39
CA VAL A 123 -100.69 24.80 -64.01
C VAL A 123 -100.97 26.04 -64.88
N GLU A 124 -102.22 26.20 -65.33
CA GLU A 124 -102.66 27.31 -66.17
C GLU A 124 -103.04 28.56 -65.35
N GLU A 125 -102.63 29.75 -65.82
CA GLU A 125 -102.98 31.06 -65.26
C GLU A 125 -103.92 31.80 -66.22
N ALA A 126 -104.94 32.49 -65.70
CA ALA A 126 -105.91 33.23 -66.51
C ALA A 126 -106.02 34.69 -66.06
N ASP A 127 -105.88 35.62 -67.01
CA ASP A 127 -105.96 37.07 -66.81
C ASP A 127 -107.39 37.60 -67.04
N VAL A 128 -107.84 38.52 -66.18
CA VAL A 128 -109.15 39.20 -66.27
C VAL A 128 -108.94 40.71 -66.39
N PHE A 129 -109.54 41.34 -67.40
CA PHE A 129 -109.50 42.79 -67.61
C PHE A 129 -110.87 43.43 -67.36
N ILE A 130 -110.91 44.59 -66.69
CA ILE A 130 -112.13 45.37 -66.41
C ILE A 130 -112.05 46.72 -67.12
N GLN A 131 -113.17 47.11 -67.73
CA GLN A 131 -113.40 48.33 -68.51
C GLN A 131 -113.49 49.58 -67.60
N THR A 132 -112.61 50.55 -67.85
CA THR A 132 -112.54 51.84 -67.15
C THR A 132 -113.56 52.85 -67.68
N ASP A 133 -114.37 53.42 -66.79
CA ASP A 133 -115.26 54.54 -67.11
C ASP A 133 -114.58 55.90 -66.88
N ARG A 134 -115.06 56.96 -67.55
CA ARG A 134 -114.36 58.26 -67.70
C ARG A 134 -114.49 59.13 -66.43
N PHE A 135 -113.37 59.36 -65.73
CA PHE A 135 -113.23 60.08 -64.47
C PHE A 135 -113.86 61.49 -64.46
N LEU A 136 -114.70 61.77 -63.46
CA LEU A 136 -114.99 63.13 -62.99
C LEU A 136 -114.14 63.40 -61.74
N ASP A 137 -113.48 64.56 -61.66
CA ASP A 137 -112.61 64.92 -60.55
C ASP A 137 -113.41 65.02 -59.24
N ARG A 138 -113.23 64.00 -58.40
CA ARG A 138 -113.75 63.96 -57.03
C ARG A 138 -112.90 64.94 -56.18
N PRO A 139 -113.52 65.77 -55.32
CA PRO A 139 -112.75 66.57 -54.38
C PRO A 139 -111.86 65.63 -53.52
N PRO A 140 -110.63 66.06 -53.15
CA PRO A 140 -109.72 65.20 -52.41
C PRO A 140 -110.40 64.74 -51.14
N THR A 141 -110.52 63.42 -50.98
CA THR A 141 -111.10 62.82 -49.78
C THR A 141 -110.31 63.29 -48.56
N PRO A 142 -110.98 63.79 -47.50
CA PRO A 142 -110.30 64.20 -46.29
C PRO A 142 -109.45 63.04 -45.75
N LEU A 143 -108.22 63.34 -45.32
CA LEU A 143 -107.31 62.35 -44.74
C LEU A 143 -107.99 61.67 -43.55
N TYR A 144 -108.26 60.38 -43.68
CA TYR A 144 -108.76 59.56 -42.59
C TYR A 144 -107.65 59.37 -41.56
N ILE A 145 -107.79 60.00 -40.40
CA ILE A 145 -106.95 59.74 -39.23
C ILE A 145 -107.70 58.74 -38.36
N PRO A 146 -107.24 57.47 -38.25
CA PRO A 146 -107.87 56.49 -37.39
C PRO A 146 -107.86 57.00 -35.94
N GLN A 147 -108.98 56.91 -35.24
CA GLN A 147 -109.00 57.16 -33.80
C GLN A 147 -108.26 56.01 -33.12
N ALA A 148 -107.20 56.32 -32.36
CA ALA A 148 -106.43 55.32 -31.63
C ALA A 148 -107.36 54.56 -30.67
N THR A 149 -107.76 53.36 -31.07
CA THR A 149 -108.65 52.47 -30.31
C THR A 149 -107.83 51.26 -29.89
N GLY A 150 -107.14 51.43 -28.76
CA GLY A 150 -106.35 50.43 -28.07
C GLY A 150 -106.21 50.84 -26.61
N ARG A 151 -106.19 49.88 -25.69
CA ARG A 151 -105.96 50.15 -24.27
C ARG A 151 -104.48 49.96 -23.99
N ASP A 152 -103.75 51.06 -23.83
CA ASP A 152 -102.33 51.02 -23.50
C ASP A 152 -102.12 50.32 -22.15
N THR A 153 -101.39 49.22 -22.15
CA THR A 153 -101.04 48.45 -20.96
C THR A 153 -99.53 48.32 -20.91
N ALA A 154 -98.91 48.88 -19.87
CA ALA A 154 -97.49 48.70 -19.61
C ALA A 154 -97.31 47.58 -18.57
N THR A 155 -96.50 46.59 -18.89
CA THR A 155 -96.05 45.57 -17.95
C THR A 155 -94.59 45.83 -17.62
N GLN A 156 -94.29 46.10 -16.35
CA GLN A 156 -92.94 46.30 -15.84
C GLN A 156 -92.62 45.20 -14.83
N ILE A 157 -91.41 44.65 -14.89
CA ILE A 157 -90.89 43.73 -13.87
C ILE A 157 -90.12 44.58 -12.86
N GLU A 158 -90.57 44.53 -11.61
CA GLU A 158 -89.94 45.26 -10.51
C GLU A 158 -88.66 44.55 -10.03
N THR A 159 -87.76 45.31 -9.40
CA THR A 159 -86.52 44.75 -8.86
C THR A 159 -86.82 43.68 -7.80
N GLY A 160 -86.48 42.43 -8.10
CA GLY A 160 -86.68 41.28 -7.20
C GLY A 160 -87.80 40.32 -7.62
N ASP A 161 -88.62 40.65 -8.61
CA ASP A 161 -89.79 39.85 -9.01
C ASP A 161 -89.42 38.50 -9.67
N LEU A 162 -88.23 38.42 -10.29
CA LEU A 162 -87.71 37.19 -10.92
C LEU A 162 -86.61 36.48 -10.11
N PHE A 163 -86.28 36.97 -8.90
CA PHE A 163 -85.17 36.42 -8.14
C PHE A 163 -85.53 35.09 -7.48
N ASN A 164 -84.84 34.01 -7.86
CA ASN A 164 -84.96 32.72 -7.19
C ASN A 164 -83.71 32.42 -6.36
N PHE A 165 -83.80 32.62 -5.05
CA PHE A 165 -82.72 32.39 -4.11
C PHE A 165 -82.06 31.01 -4.26
N ASN A 166 -82.86 29.96 -4.44
CA ASN A 166 -82.35 28.59 -4.54
C ASN A 166 -81.52 28.34 -5.80
N VAL A 167 -81.69 29.13 -6.85
CA VAL A 167 -80.88 29.05 -8.08
C VAL A 167 -79.62 29.90 -7.92
N GLU A 168 -79.78 31.14 -7.45
CA GLU A 168 -78.68 32.11 -7.38
C GLU A 168 -77.66 31.83 -6.28
N VAL A 169 -78.06 31.19 -5.17
CA VAL A 169 -77.15 30.87 -4.05
C VAL A 169 -76.24 29.66 -4.35
N ARG A 170 -76.63 28.78 -5.28
CA ARG A 170 -75.88 27.55 -5.60
C ARG A 170 -74.41 27.80 -5.96
N PRO A 171 -74.05 28.70 -6.90
CA PRO A 171 -72.65 28.94 -7.24
C PRO A 171 -71.84 29.50 -6.06
N ILE A 172 -72.46 30.32 -5.21
CA ILE A 172 -71.80 30.90 -4.03
C ILE A 172 -71.45 29.79 -3.02
N VAL A 173 -72.42 28.92 -2.72
CA VAL A 173 -72.23 27.82 -1.77
C VAL A 173 -71.26 26.78 -2.32
N GLU A 174 -71.32 26.48 -3.62
CA GLU A 174 -70.39 25.56 -4.27
C GLU A 174 -68.94 26.05 -4.17
N VAL A 175 -68.70 27.34 -4.44
CA VAL A 175 -67.37 27.93 -4.30
C VAL A 175 -66.89 27.93 -2.85
N LEU A 176 -67.76 28.28 -1.90
CA LEU A 176 -67.41 28.28 -0.47
C LEU A 176 -67.11 26.87 0.05
N ALA A 177 -67.95 25.89 -0.28
CA ALA A 177 -67.73 24.49 0.09
C ALA A 177 -66.47 23.91 -0.59
N GLY A 178 -66.28 24.20 -1.87
CA GLY A 178 -65.08 23.79 -2.61
C GLY A 178 -63.82 24.37 -1.99
N ARG A 179 -63.79 25.68 -1.76
CA ARG A 179 -62.62 26.37 -1.20
C ARG A 179 -62.27 25.90 0.21
N THR A 180 -63.27 25.68 1.06
CA THR A 180 -63.06 25.20 2.43
C THR A 180 -62.51 23.77 2.44
N VAL A 181 -63.02 22.89 1.59
CA VAL A 181 -62.50 21.51 1.48
C VAL A 181 -61.09 21.48 0.87
N GLU A 182 -60.84 22.27 -0.18
CA GLU A 182 -59.51 22.38 -0.78
C GLU A 182 -58.47 22.90 0.22
N GLN A 183 -58.81 23.95 0.96
CA GLN A 183 -57.94 24.51 2.00
C GLN A 183 -57.67 23.48 3.10
N ALA A 184 -58.71 22.83 3.62
CA ALA A 184 -58.55 21.80 4.66
C ALA A 184 -57.68 20.62 4.18
N LEU A 185 -57.83 20.19 2.92
CA LEU A 185 -57.01 19.11 2.36
C LEU A 185 -55.52 19.50 2.29
N VAL A 186 -55.22 20.73 1.88
CA VAL A 186 -53.84 21.22 1.81
C VAL A 186 -53.24 21.34 3.21
N GLU A 187 -53.97 21.89 4.17
CA GLU A 187 -53.52 22.04 5.55
C GLU A 187 -53.22 20.68 6.19
N VAL A 188 -54.14 19.71 6.09
CA VAL A 188 -53.93 18.36 6.64
C VAL A 188 -52.74 17.67 5.96
N SER A 189 -52.59 17.80 4.64
CA SER A 189 -51.44 17.23 3.93
C SER A 189 -50.11 17.83 4.41
N GLN A 190 -50.06 19.14 4.65
CA GLN A 190 -48.87 19.82 5.16
C GLN A 190 -48.56 19.41 6.60
N GLU A 191 -49.58 19.28 7.46
CA GLU A 191 -49.41 18.80 8.83
C GLU A 191 -48.85 17.38 8.88
N GLU A 192 -49.35 16.47 8.03
CA GLU A 192 -48.83 15.11 7.94
C GLU A 192 -47.37 15.08 7.46
N GLU A 193 -47.02 15.90 6.47
CA GLU A 193 -45.64 16.01 5.98
C GLU A 193 -44.71 16.54 7.08
N MET A 194 -45.09 17.62 7.75
CA MET A 194 -44.34 18.18 8.88
C MET A 194 -44.15 17.17 10.01
N ARG A 195 -45.16 16.34 10.27
CA ARG A 195 -45.07 15.27 11.27
C ARG A 195 -44.04 14.21 10.85
N ARG A 196 -44.12 13.73 9.60
CA ARG A 196 -43.14 12.75 9.06
C ARG A 196 -41.71 13.28 9.09
N MET A 197 -41.51 14.55 8.73
CA MET A 197 -40.18 15.18 8.76
C MET A 197 -39.63 15.25 10.19
N ARG A 198 -40.47 15.59 11.18
CA ARG A 198 -40.07 15.61 12.60
C ARG A 198 -39.73 14.21 13.11
N ASP A 199 -40.53 13.21 12.75
CA ASP A 199 -40.27 11.82 13.15
C ASP A 199 -38.95 11.34 12.54
N GLN A 200 -38.72 11.58 11.25
CA GLN A 200 -37.45 11.26 10.59
C GLN A 200 -36.26 11.99 11.22
N GLN A 201 -36.42 13.26 11.60
CA GLN A 201 -35.36 14.01 12.27
C GLN A 201 -35.02 13.40 13.63
N ARG A 202 -36.02 13.00 14.41
CA ARG A 202 -35.82 12.33 15.71
C ARG A 202 -35.08 11.02 15.54
N ASP A 203 -35.51 10.16 14.62
CA ASP A 203 -34.87 8.87 14.35
C ASP A 203 -33.40 9.05 13.94
N TYR A 204 -33.12 10.08 13.12
CA TYR A 204 -31.75 10.41 12.72
C TYR A 204 -30.91 10.93 13.88
N GLU A 205 -31.46 11.82 14.71
CA GLU A 205 -30.77 12.35 15.89
C GLU A 205 -30.47 11.25 16.92
N GLU A 206 -31.42 10.34 17.16
CA GLU A 206 -31.23 9.18 18.03
C GLU A 206 -30.13 8.27 17.50
N SER A 207 -30.17 7.92 16.21
CA SER A 207 -29.15 7.09 15.57
C SER A 207 -27.78 7.74 15.63
N ARG A 208 -27.69 9.04 15.30
CA ARG A 208 -26.45 9.82 15.33
C ARG A 208 -25.87 9.91 16.74
N ASN A 209 -26.72 10.12 17.76
CA ASN A 209 -26.27 10.19 19.14
C ASN A 209 -25.76 8.83 19.63
N ALA A 210 -26.44 7.73 19.26
CA ALA A 210 -25.98 6.38 19.57
C ALA A 210 -24.62 6.07 18.91
N GLU A 211 -24.46 6.40 17.62
CA GLU A 211 -23.18 6.25 16.90
C GLU A 211 -22.06 7.06 17.54
N LEU A 212 -22.34 8.30 17.95
CA LEU A 212 -21.35 9.18 18.58
C LEU A 212 -20.86 8.63 19.92
N VAL A 213 -21.75 8.05 20.73
CA VAL A 213 -21.38 7.42 22.00
C VAL A 213 -20.51 6.17 21.78
N GLU A 214 -20.85 5.33 20.81
CA GLU A 214 -20.05 4.14 20.48
C GLU A 214 -18.66 4.51 19.91
N LEU A 215 -18.59 5.58 19.11
CA LEU A 215 -17.33 6.11 18.60
C LEU A 215 -16.46 6.61 19.74
N GLN A 216 -16.99 7.42 20.67
CA GLN A 216 -16.26 7.90 21.84
C GLN A 216 -15.73 6.75 22.70
N ARG A 217 -16.56 5.73 22.93
CA ARG A 217 -16.17 4.53 23.67
C ARG A 217 -15.01 3.80 22.99
N SER A 218 -15.08 3.65 21.66
CA SER A 218 -14.05 2.98 20.87
C SER A 218 -12.74 3.79 20.83
N GLU A 219 -12.81 5.11 20.66
CA GLU A 219 -11.64 5.99 20.70
C GLU A 219 -10.95 5.96 22.05
N GLU A 220 -11.69 5.94 23.16
CA GLU A 220 -11.08 5.86 24.49
C GLU A 220 -10.35 4.52 24.69
N GLN A 221 -10.94 3.42 24.25
CA GLN A 221 -10.29 2.12 24.25
C GLN A 221 -9.01 2.12 23.40
N GLU A 222 -9.06 2.69 22.20
CA GLU A 222 -7.90 2.80 21.32
C GLU A 222 -6.78 3.67 21.95
N LYS A 223 -7.15 4.79 22.58
CA LYS A 223 -6.19 5.63 23.32
C LYS A 223 -5.50 4.85 24.45
N ARG A 224 -6.25 4.05 25.21
CA ARG A 224 -5.69 3.19 26.28
C ARG A 224 -4.75 2.13 25.71
N LEU A 225 -5.13 1.46 24.63
CA LEU A 225 -4.28 0.46 23.98
C LEU A 225 -3.02 1.08 23.38
N ARG A 226 -3.13 2.26 22.77
CA ARG A 226 -2.01 2.98 22.17
C ARG A 226 -1.02 3.44 23.23
N THR A 227 -1.49 4.05 24.31
CA THR A 227 -0.63 4.47 25.42
C THR A 227 0.08 3.29 26.08
N GLU A 228 -0.58 2.15 26.28
CA GLU A 228 0.08 0.95 26.80
C GLU A 228 1.08 0.37 25.79
N LYS A 229 0.75 0.33 24.49
CA LYS A 229 1.68 -0.12 23.44
C LYS A 229 2.93 0.75 23.37
N ASP A 230 2.78 2.06 23.41
CA ASP A 230 3.90 3.00 23.38
C ASP A 230 4.78 2.82 24.62
N ARG A 231 4.18 2.60 25.80
CA ARG A 231 4.91 2.28 27.04
C ARG A 231 5.69 0.97 26.93
N ARG A 232 5.11 -0.07 26.33
CA ARG A 232 5.79 -1.36 26.11
C ARG A 232 6.94 -1.23 25.12
N MET A 233 6.76 -0.47 24.05
CA MET A 233 7.81 -0.22 23.06
C MET A 233 9.00 0.50 23.69
N GLN A 234 8.75 1.51 24.53
CA GLN A 234 9.82 2.20 25.27
C GLN A 234 10.57 1.25 26.20
N GLN A 235 9.87 0.40 26.96
CA GLN A 235 10.49 -0.60 27.82
C GLN A 235 11.36 -1.59 27.04
N GLU A 236 10.85 -2.11 25.92
CA GLU A 236 11.61 -3.01 25.05
C GLU A 236 12.83 -2.34 24.43
N GLU A 237 12.72 -1.07 24.02
CA GLU A 237 13.85 -0.30 23.50
C GLU A 237 14.95 -0.09 24.55
N GLU A 238 14.57 0.20 25.80
CA GLU A 238 15.51 0.32 26.92
C GLU A 238 16.22 -1.01 27.21
N VAL A 239 15.47 -2.11 27.25
CA VAL A 239 16.02 -3.47 27.45
C VAL A 239 16.97 -3.81 26.31
N HIS A 240 16.59 -3.59 25.06
CA HIS A 240 17.43 -3.87 23.90
C HIS A 240 18.69 -3.00 23.90
N ARG A 241 18.59 -1.72 24.32
CA ARG A 241 19.77 -0.85 24.44
C ARG A 241 20.74 -1.39 25.48
N ALA A 242 20.24 -1.75 26.67
CA ALA A 242 21.05 -2.33 27.73
C ALA A 242 21.69 -3.67 27.32
N GLU A 243 20.95 -4.52 26.61
CA GLU A 243 21.46 -5.79 26.07
C GLU A 243 22.60 -5.56 25.08
N ARG A 244 22.45 -4.61 24.15
CA ARG A 244 23.50 -4.25 23.20
C ARG A 244 24.77 -3.78 23.92
N GLU A 245 24.63 -2.87 24.89
CA GLU A 245 25.77 -2.39 25.68
C GLU A 245 26.44 -3.53 26.47
N ALA A 246 25.66 -4.44 27.04
CA ALA A 246 26.19 -5.60 27.75
C ALA A 246 26.93 -6.55 26.81
N GLN A 247 26.37 -6.82 25.63
CA GLN A 247 26.98 -7.64 24.60
C GLN A 247 28.31 -7.05 24.12
N GLU A 248 28.37 -5.74 23.87
CA GLU A 248 29.61 -5.04 23.51
C GLU A 248 30.67 -5.13 24.60
N LYS A 249 30.29 -4.94 25.88
CA LYS A 249 31.21 -5.09 27.02
C LYS A 249 31.74 -6.52 27.15
N ILE A 250 30.89 -7.52 26.96
CA ILE A 250 31.28 -8.94 26.99
C ILE A 250 32.22 -9.24 25.82
N ALA A 251 31.90 -8.77 24.61
CA ALA A 251 32.73 -8.94 23.43
C ALA A 251 34.11 -8.28 23.59
N ALA A 252 34.16 -7.04 24.09
CA ALA A 252 35.41 -6.34 24.39
C ALA A 252 36.24 -7.10 25.43
N ARG A 253 35.62 -7.57 26.52
CA ARG A 253 36.32 -8.39 27.53
C ARG A 253 36.86 -9.69 26.96
N ALA A 254 36.07 -10.39 26.14
CA ALA A 254 36.47 -11.62 25.49
C ALA A 254 37.64 -11.37 24.52
N PHE A 255 37.58 -10.31 23.73
CA PHE A 255 38.64 -9.88 22.82
C PHE A 255 39.93 -9.55 23.57
N SER A 256 39.86 -8.71 24.61
CA SER A 256 41.03 -8.37 25.43
C SER A 256 41.64 -9.60 26.08
N ARG A 257 40.82 -10.53 26.59
CA ARG A 257 41.31 -11.78 27.18
C ARG A 257 42.03 -12.65 26.16
N ALA A 258 41.44 -12.85 24.98
CA ALA A 258 42.06 -13.65 23.90
C ALA A 258 43.36 -13.01 23.43
N TYR A 259 43.39 -11.68 23.25
CA TYR A 259 44.59 -10.96 22.83
C TYR A 259 45.72 -11.02 23.88
N LEU A 260 45.39 -10.79 25.16
CA LEU A 260 46.38 -10.83 26.25
C LEU A 260 46.88 -12.24 26.53
N GLN A 261 46.06 -13.27 26.29
CA GLN A 261 46.44 -14.67 26.47
C GLN A 261 47.66 -15.05 25.62
N ASP A 262 47.77 -14.53 24.40
CA ASP A 262 48.89 -14.82 23.50
C ASP A 262 50.01 -13.78 23.61
N LEU A 263 49.66 -12.50 23.86
CA LEU A 263 50.64 -11.43 23.98
C LEU A 263 51.57 -11.62 25.19
N VAL A 264 51.03 -12.00 26.35
CA VAL A 264 51.82 -12.14 27.58
C VAL A 264 52.92 -13.20 27.39
N PRO A 265 52.66 -14.46 27.02
CA PRO A 265 53.71 -15.44 26.77
C PRO A 265 54.68 -15.00 25.67
N SER A 266 54.20 -14.37 24.59
CA SER A 266 55.07 -13.90 23.51
C SER A 266 56.06 -12.84 23.96
N VAL A 267 55.62 -11.85 24.74
CA VAL A 267 56.49 -10.78 25.28
C VAL A 267 57.45 -11.35 26.32
N PHE A 268 56.98 -12.24 27.20
CA PHE A 268 57.84 -12.90 28.19
C PHE A 268 58.93 -13.75 27.53
N ASN A 269 58.58 -14.51 26.49
CA ASN A 269 59.55 -15.29 25.72
C ASN A 269 60.54 -14.38 25.00
N ASN A 270 60.08 -13.31 24.36
CA ASN A 270 60.96 -12.36 23.68
C ASN A 270 61.93 -11.66 24.66
N LEU A 271 61.46 -11.24 25.83
CA LEU A 271 62.32 -10.67 26.88
C LEU A 271 63.30 -11.69 27.45
N ARG A 272 62.90 -12.97 27.56
CA ARG A 272 63.78 -14.06 28.01
C ARG A 272 64.86 -14.37 26.98
N GLU A 273 64.49 -14.46 25.69
CA GLU A 273 65.42 -14.67 24.58
C GLU A 273 66.41 -13.51 24.43
N ASN A 274 65.95 -12.27 24.66
CA ASN A 274 66.80 -11.07 24.66
C ASN A 274 67.64 -10.91 25.95
N GLY A 275 67.57 -11.86 26.88
CA GLY A 275 68.42 -11.88 28.09
C GLY A 275 68.06 -10.85 29.16
N TYR A 276 66.85 -10.26 29.12
CA TYR A 276 66.38 -9.35 30.18
C TYR A 276 65.98 -10.11 31.45
N PHE A 277 65.50 -11.34 31.32
CA PHE A 277 65.31 -12.25 32.46
C PHE A 277 66.56 -13.11 32.61
N TYR A 278 67.37 -12.82 33.62
CA TYR A 278 68.54 -13.60 34.00
C TYR A 278 68.34 -14.20 35.39
N ASP A 279 68.99 -15.33 35.66
CA ASP A 279 69.10 -15.85 37.01
C ASP A 279 70.08 -14.96 37.79
N PRO A 280 69.67 -14.32 38.90
CA PRO A 280 70.55 -13.49 39.71
C PRO A 280 71.79 -14.24 40.19
N VAL A 281 71.68 -15.56 40.44
CA VAL A 281 72.81 -16.39 40.86
C VAL A 281 73.81 -16.56 39.72
N GLU A 282 73.33 -16.88 38.51
CA GLU A 282 74.18 -17.01 37.33
C GLU A 282 74.92 -15.70 37.03
N ARG A 283 74.21 -14.56 37.05
CA ARG A 283 74.79 -13.23 36.86
C ARG A 283 75.85 -12.89 37.92
N GLU A 284 75.60 -13.20 39.19
CA GLU A 284 76.55 -12.97 40.28
C GLU A 284 77.79 -13.85 40.12
N THR A 285 77.61 -15.11 39.71
CA THR A 285 78.75 -15.99 39.44
C THR A 285 79.60 -15.50 38.26
N GLU A 286 78.98 -15.10 37.15
CA GLU A 286 79.68 -14.57 35.98
C GLU A 286 80.37 -13.23 36.26
N ALA A 287 79.72 -12.32 36.99
CA ALA A 287 80.21 -10.97 37.19
C ALA A 287 81.20 -10.83 38.35
N SER A 288 81.09 -11.66 39.40
CA SER A 288 81.92 -11.55 40.60
C SER A 288 82.82 -12.76 40.82
N PHE A 289 82.27 -13.96 40.77
CA PHE A 289 83.03 -15.17 41.10
C PHE A 289 84.06 -15.55 40.02
N ILE A 290 83.67 -15.54 38.74
CA ILE A 290 84.58 -15.89 37.64
C ILE A 290 85.76 -14.90 37.55
N PRO A 291 85.57 -13.56 37.58
CA PRO A 291 86.68 -12.63 37.58
C PRO A 291 87.59 -12.78 38.81
N TRP A 292 87.00 -12.99 40.00
CA TRP A 292 87.78 -13.25 41.21
C TRP A 292 88.61 -14.54 41.12
N LEU A 293 88.03 -15.62 40.60
CA LEU A 293 88.72 -16.90 40.40
C LEU A 293 89.85 -16.75 39.37
N MET A 294 89.58 -16.06 38.26
CA MET A 294 90.58 -15.76 37.24
C MET A 294 91.73 -14.92 37.81
N ASP A 295 91.45 -13.92 38.63
CA ASP A 295 92.48 -13.10 39.28
C ASP A 295 93.31 -13.91 40.29
N GLN A 296 92.68 -14.76 41.11
CA GLN A 296 93.39 -15.64 42.04
C GLN A 296 94.27 -16.66 41.33
N THR A 297 93.76 -17.31 40.28
CA THR A 297 94.55 -18.23 39.46
C THR A 297 95.71 -17.51 38.76
N MET A 298 95.48 -16.30 38.25
CA MET A 298 96.53 -15.48 37.63
C MET A 298 97.61 -15.08 38.65
N SER A 299 97.22 -14.72 39.88
CA SER A 299 98.16 -14.42 40.97
C SER A 299 99.03 -15.63 41.32
N GLN A 300 98.44 -16.83 41.44
CA GLN A 300 99.18 -18.07 41.68
C GLN A 300 100.14 -18.41 40.54
N VAL A 301 99.70 -18.28 39.29
CA VAL A 301 100.57 -18.48 38.11
C VAL A 301 101.72 -17.47 38.10
N ASN A 302 101.45 -16.21 38.44
CA ASN A 302 102.50 -15.19 38.56
C ASN A 302 103.50 -15.50 39.68
N GLN A 303 103.04 -15.96 40.86
CA GLN A 303 103.93 -16.41 41.92
C GLN A 303 104.81 -17.58 41.46
N LEU A 304 104.25 -18.55 40.73
CA LEU A 304 105.00 -19.66 40.13
C LEU A 304 106.01 -19.18 39.09
N ASN A 305 105.65 -18.20 38.25
CA ASN A 305 106.58 -17.62 37.28
C ASN A 305 107.72 -16.84 37.96
N ILE A 306 107.42 -16.05 39.01
CA ILE A 306 108.44 -15.31 39.78
C ILE A 306 109.38 -16.30 40.48
N SER A 307 108.85 -17.32 41.14
CA SER A 307 109.66 -18.34 41.82
C SER A 307 110.52 -19.14 40.84
N ARG A 308 110.01 -19.50 39.66
CA ARG A 308 110.83 -20.07 38.57
C ARG A 308 111.93 -19.12 38.11
N THR A 309 111.61 -17.84 37.92
CA THR A 309 112.59 -16.82 37.51
C THR A 309 113.70 -16.64 38.57
N LEU A 310 113.33 -16.64 39.86
CA LEU A 310 114.28 -16.57 40.97
C LEU A 310 115.13 -17.85 41.08
N LEU A 311 114.54 -19.02 40.87
CA LEU A 311 115.30 -20.28 40.78
C LEU A 311 116.30 -20.22 39.63
N ASP A 312 115.88 -19.78 38.44
CA ASP A 312 116.78 -19.62 37.29
C ASP A 312 117.90 -18.60 37.57
N SER A 313 117.62 -17.50 38.29
CA SER A 313 118.66 -16.54 38.68
C SER A 313 119.63 -17.12 39.71
N THR A 314 119.14 -17.84 40.73
CA THR A 314 120.02 -18.50 41.72
C THR A 314 120.87 -19.60 41.09
N ILE A 315 120.31 -20.39 40.16
CA ILE A 315 121.07 -21.37 39.38
C ILE A 315 122.17 -20.66 38.58
N ARG A 316 121.83 -19.55 37.93
CA ARG A 316 122.81 -18.73 37.19
C ARG A 316 123.93 -18.20 38.10
N ASP A 317 123.59 -17.70 39.29
CA ASP A 317 124.58 -17.19 40.26
C ASP A 317 125.50 -18.29 40.79
N VAL A 318 124.96 -19.47 41.12
CA VAL A 318 125.76 -20.63 41.55
C VAL A 318 126.69 -21.11 40.44
N VAL A 319 126.21 -21.14 39.19
CA VAL A 319 127.04 -21.48 38.03
C VAL A 319 128.15 -20.44 37.84
N ASN A 320 127.85 -19.15 37.93
CA ASN A 320 128.86 -18.07 37.85
C ASN A 320 129.89 -18.16 38.98
N GLN A 321 129.46 -18.36 40.22
CA GLN A 321 130.37 -18.57 41.36
C GLN A 321 131.28 -19.78 41.17
N ARG A 322 130.75 -20.89 40.62
CA ARG A 322 131.58 -22.06 40.28
C ARG A 322 132.57 -21.73 39.18
N VAL A 323 132.16 -21.03 38.12
CA VAL A 323 133.07 -20.58 37.05
C VAL A 323 134.19 -19.72 37.62
N ASP A 324 133.87 -18.74 38.49
CA ASP A 324 134.86 -17.89 39.16
C ASP A 324 135.80 -18.70 40.08
N GLN A 325 135.27 -19.68 40.83
CA GLN A 325 136.09 -20.59 41.65
C GLN A 325 137.04 -21.42 40.78
N TYR A 326 136.56 -21.96 39.65
CA TYR A 326 137.43 -22.69 38.71
C TYR A 326 138.46 -21.77 38.07
N GLN A 327 138.13 -20.52 37.75
CA GLN A 327 139.08 -19.53 37.26
C GLN A 327 140.15 -19.21 38.31
N ARG A 328 139.76 -18.96 39.57
CA ARG A 328 140.70 -18.75 40.69
C ARG A 328 141.58 -19.96 40.96
N LEU A 329 141.03 -21.18 40.89
CA LEU A 329 141.80 -22.42 41.03
C LEU A 329 142.78 -22.59 39.86
N ASN A 330 142.36 -22.26 38.64
CA ASN A 330 143.23 -22.29 37.45
C ASN A 330 144.34 -21.23 37.54
N ASP A 331 144.04 -20.05 38.07
CA ASP A 331 145.03 -18.99 38.34
C ASP A 331 146.00 -19.39 39.46
N SER A 332 145.53 -20.07 40.52
CA SER A 332 146.42 -20.60 41.56
C SER A 332 147.29 -21.74 41.03
N LEU A 333 146.75 -22.62 40.17
CA LEU A 333 147.53 -23.64 39.45
C LEU A 333 148.58 -23.00 38.52
N ARG A 334 148.24 -21.89 37.87
CA ARG A 334 149.20 -21.11 37.08
C ARG A 334 150.31 -20.51 37.94
N GLN A 335 150.00 -20.01 39.14
CA GLN A 335 150.98 -19.47 40.08
C GLN A 335 151.84 -20.56 40.77
N SER A 336 151.30 -21.75 41.04
CA SER A 336 152.08 -22.90 41.53
C SER A 336 153.01 -23.46 40.46
N ASN A 337 152.56 -23.48 39.20
CA ASN A 337 153.41 -23.87 38.06
C ASN A 337 154.52 -22.84 37.78
N HIS A 338 154.37 -21.58 38.19
CA HIS A 338 155.43 -20.56 38.10
C HIS A 338 156.47 -20.62 39.23
N SER A 339 156.13 -21.19 40.40
CA SER A 339 157.06 -21.38 41.53
C SER A 339 157.76 -22.74 41.53
N GLY A 340 157.24 -23.75 40.82
CA GLY A 340 157.91 -25.04 40.58
C GLY A 340 158.88 -25.07 39.39
N SER A 341 158.83 -24.09 38.48
CA SER A 341 159.60 -24.09 37.22
C SER A 341 160.86 -23.21 37.25
N ARG A 342 161.62 -23.24 38.35
CA ARG A 342 162.98 -22.66 38.45
C ARG A 342 164.12 -23.69 38.57
N ARG A 343 163.80 -24.98 38.49
CA ARG A 343 164.80 -26.07 38.55
C ARG A 343 164.43 -27.25 37.62
N SER A 344 164.52 -27.07 36.30
CA SER A 344 165.06 -28.11 35.39
C SER A 344 164.94 -27.70 33.93
N SER A 345 166.08 -27.69 33.24
CA SER A 345 166.28 -28.00 31.82
C SER A 345 165.54 -27.14 30.78
N ARG A 346 166.19 -26.29 29.97
CA ARG A 346 167.39 -26.49 29.15
C ARG A 346 167.21 -27.69 28.20
N HIS A 347 166.46 -27.53 27.10
CA HIS A 347 166.71 -28.14 25.77
C HIS A 347 165.57 -27.86 24.76
N GLY A 348 165.96 -27.55 23.51
CA GLY A 348 165.16 -27.72 22.28
C GLY A 348 164.34 -26.50 21.86
N SER A 349 164.86 -25.63 20.97
CA SER A 349 164.77 -25.74 19.49
C SER A 349 163.31 -25.60 18.99
N GLU A 350 162.93 -24.43 18.50
CA GLU A 350 162.96 -24.06 17.07
C GLU A 350 161.73 -24.52 16.27
N LYS A 351 161.36 -23.66 15.31
CA LYS A 351 160.38 -23.78 14.20
C LYS A 351 158.94 -23.39 14.58
N SER A 352 158.36 -22.27 14.11
CA SER A 352 158.27 -21.58 12.80
C SER A 352 156.88 -21.74 12.17
N LEU A 353 156.46 -20.66 11.49
CA LEU A 353 155.35 -20.53 10.52
C LEU A 353 153.94 -20.35 11.13
N GLN A 354 153.24 -19.22 11.03
CA GLN A 354 152.90 -18.30 9.92
C GLN A 354 151.68 -18.76 9.08
N ARG A 355 150.82 -17.77 8.78
CA ARG A 355 149.59 -17.71 7.95
C ARG A 355 148.29 -18.03 8.68
N GLN A 356 147.36 -17.07 8.83
CA GLN A 356 146.55 -16.31 7.85
C GLN A 356 145.49 -17.14 7.11
N LYS A 357 144.27 -16.57 7.13
CA LYS A 357 143.08 -16.85 6.29
C LYS A 357 142.38 -18.16 6.67
N SER A 358 141.06 -18.28 6.73
CA SER A 358 139.99 -17.81 5.83
C SER A 358 138.65 -18.18 6.50
N THR A 359 137.71 -17.24 6.65
CA THR A 359 136.39 -17.17 5.96
C THR A 359 135.39 -18.32 6.15
N SER A 360 134.15 -17.89 6.45
CA SER A 360 132.85 -18.36 5.94
C SER A 360 132.29 -19.73 6.36
N SER A 361 131.14 -19.70 7.03
CA SER A 361 129.87 -20.35 6.61
C SER A 361 128.80 -20.00 7.66
N ASP A 362 127.85 -19.15 7.29
CA ASP A 362 126.50 -19.50 6.81
C ASP A 362 125.55 -19.87 7.96
N HIS A 363 124.64 -18.97 8.34
CA HIS A 363 123.29 -18.88 7.78
C HIS A 363 122.43 -20.13 8.03
N ARG A 364 121.54 -20.06 9.03
CA ARG A 364 120.10 -20.16 8.77
C ARG A 364 119.25 -19.72 9.96
N ALA A 365 118.43 -18.70 9.68
CA ALA A 365 117.19 -18.30 10.34
C ALA A 365 116.11 -19.44 10.23
N PRO A 366 114.81 -19.26 10.59
CA PRO A 366 114.14 -18.00 10.93
C PRO A 366 112.99 -18.06 11.98
N LYS A 367 112.49 -16.83 12.23
CA LYS A 367 111.14 -16.39 12.62
C LYS A 367 110.92 -15.97 14.09
N GLU A 368 110.83 -14.64 14.20
CA GLU A 368 110.02 -13.75 15.05
C GLU A 368 109.83 -14.07 16.55
#